data_AF-A0A3D1FYM6-F1
#
_entry.id   AF-A0A3D1FYM6-F1
#
_cell.length_a   1.000
_cell.length_b   1.000
_cell.length_c   1.000
_cell.angle_alpha   90.00
_cell.angle_beta   90.00
_cell.angle_gamma   90.00
#
_symmetry.space_group_name_H-M   'P 1'
#
loop_
_entity.id
_entity.type
_entity.pdbx_description
1 polymer ?
#
loop_
_entity_poly.entity_id
_entity_poly.type
_entity_poly.pdbx_seq_one_letter_code
_entity_poly.pdbx_strand_id
1 'polypeptide(L)'
;DSLVVGSSFESAVLLSCARLFLNADDRESRFALAYALSKLGKIPAQLEPFVFQQQTTSKGIPYLSGLFPGLQQLFSQQESLYTFGARVFEVFGLLLEPNAMVDSCLDLLYGFQTREGSFATLPSWWEAEAKKRNVPAPQDKPAVQVMTIHKSKGLEFEHVILPFGINYKSGGDAHWIDVDVHPELARLPITKSDKNAPLFEPELWSALENQSYFDWMNMAYVAMTRPVSGLHVFVDKEKPDELGKGLIAYLACDPEQGSYRSGEVVLPKISSQNEAVLPVAPKPGAFSPANLRM
;
A
#
# COMPACT_ATOMS: atom_id res chain seq x y z
N ASP A 1 5.56 -9.95 2.10
CA ASP A 1 5.50 -8.66 2.82
C ASP A 1 4.40 -7.79 2.29
N SER A 2 3.74 -7.08 3.19
CA SER A 2 2.72 -6.08 2.84
C SER A 2 3.41 -4.83 2.29
N LEU A 3 2.88 -4.27 1.20
CA LEU A 3 3.34 -3.00 0.62
C LEU A 3 2.79 -1.77 1.38
N VAL A 4 2.23 -1.96 2.57
CA VAL A 4 1.71 -0.89 3.41
C VAL A 4 2.76 -0.50 4.45
N VAL A 5 3.06 0.80 4.53
CA VAL A 5 4.08 1.36 5.43
C VAL A 5 3.86 0.91 6.87
N GLY A 6 2.65 1.09 7.40
CA GLY A 6 2.31 0.78 8.80
C GLY A 6 2.42 -0.70 9.20
N SER A 7 2.58 -1.61 8.24
CA SER A 7 2.78 -3.05 8.51
C SER A 7 4.23 -3.53 8.35
N SER A 8 5.13 -2.62 7.97
CA SER A 8 6.54 -2.94 7.76
C SER A 8 7.36 -2.89 9.05
N PHE A 9 8.46 -3.65 9.08
CA PHE A 9 9.39 -3.60 10.19
C PHE A 9 10.18 -2.29 10.22
N GLU A 10 10.45 -1.67 9.07
CA GLU A 10 11.10 -0.36 8.97
C GLU A 10 10.24 0.73 9.61
N SER A 11 8.94 0.74 9.34
CA SER A 11 8.00 1.63 10.03
C SER A 11 7.96 1.35 11.54
N ALA A 12 8.04 0.08 11.95
CA ALA A 12 8.09 -0.27 13.37
C ALA A 12 9.38 0.26 14.05
N VAL A 13 10.53 0.17 13.39
CA VAL A 13 11.80 0.75 13.87
C VAL A 13 11.64 2.26 14.10
N LEU A 14 11.12 2.99 13.11
CA LEU A 14 10.92 4.44 13.22
C LEU A 14 9.95 4.81 14.34
N LEU A 15 8.79 4.13 14.41
CA LEU A 15 7.78 4.38 15.44
C LEU A 15 8.30 4.06 16.84
N SER A 16 8.98 2.94 17.02
CA SER A 16 9.57 2.56 18.31
C SER A 16 10.65 3.57 18.74
N CYS A 17 11.51 4.02 17.84
CA CYS A 17 12.47 5.08 18.14
C CYS A 17 11.78 6.40 18.51
N ALA A 18 10.72 6.79 17.79
CA ALA A 18 9.96 8.00 18.10
C ALA A 18 9.32 7.94 19.51
N ARG A 19 8.79 6.78 19.91
CA ARG A 19 8.28 6.57 21.27
C ARG A 19 9.38 6.61 22.32
N LEU A 20 10.52 5.97 22.06
CA LEU A 20 11.67 5.98 22.96
C LEU A 20 12.30 7.37 23.11
N PHE A 21 12.16 8.22 22.09
CA PHE A 21 12.55 9.63 22.17
C PHE A 21 11.72 10.42 23.19
N LEU A 22 10.41 10.11 23.29
CA LEU A 22 9.53 10.74 24.27
C LEU A 22 9.65 10.09 25.66
N ASN A 23 9.80 8.77 25.70
CA ASN A 23 9.91 7.99 26.92
C ASN A 23 10.90 6.83 26.74
N ALA A 24 12.14 7.06 27.18
CA ALA A 24 13.21 6.07 27.10
C ALA A 24 12.89 4.76 27.85
N ASP A 25 11.99 4.79 28.84
CA ASP A 25 11.60 3.67 29.70
C ASP A 25 10.42 2.83 29.20
N ASP A 26 9.87 3.16 28.03
CA ASP A 26 8.83 2.38 27.39
C ASP A 26 9.34 0.98 26.97
N ARG A 27 9.00 -0.03 27.77
CA ARG A 27 9.37 -1.43 27.54
C ARG A 27 8.73 -2.01 26.28
N GLU A 28 7.51 -1.61 25.94
CA GLU A 28 6.83 -2.10 24.75
C GLU A 28 7.57 -1.62 23.50
N SER A 29 7.96 -0.35 23.47
CA SER A 29 8.74 0.21 22.36
C SER A 29 10.16 -0.37 22.29
N ARG A 30 10.81 -0.67 23.42
CA ARG A 30 12.10 -1.39 23.43
C ARG A 30 11.98 -2.77 22.79
N PHE A 31 10.94 -3.53 23.15
CA PHE A 31 10.68 -4.86 22.58
C PHE A 31 10.34 -4.75 21.09
N ALA A 32 9.44 -3.85 20.71
CA ALA A 32 9.02 -3.66 19.33
C ALA A 32 10.21 -3.29 18.41
N LEU A 33 11.10 -2.40 18.86
CA LEU A 33 12.34 -2.07 18.15
C LEU A 33 13.22 -3.32 17.97
N ALA A 34 13.46 -4.07 19.06
CA ALA A 34 14.32 -5.23 19.02
C ALA A 34 13.78 -6.35 18.12
N TYR A 35 12.47 -6.55 18.15
CA TYR A 35 11.76 -7.50 17.31
C TYR A 35 11.84 -7.11 15.83
N ALA A 36 11.58 -5.84 15.51
CA ALA A 36 11.68 -5.34 14.14
C ALA A 36 13.09 -5.47 13.57
N LEU A 37 14.12 -5.09 14.33
CA LEU A 37 15.53 -5.25 13.92
C LEU A 37 15.92 -6.71 13.70
N SER A 38 15.42 -7.62 14.55
CA SER A 38 15.63 -9.06 14.40
C SER A 38 15.03 -9.58 13.09
N LYS A 39 13.81 -9.12 12.75
CA LYS A 39 13.13 -9.50 11.51
C LYS A 39 13.77 -8.94 10.26
N LEU A 40 14.37 -7.75 10.36
CA LEU A 40 15.15 -7.13 9.28
C LEU A 40 16.57 -7.69 9.14
N GLY A 41 16.99 -8.61 10.01
CA GLY A 41 18.37 -9.11 10.02
C GLY A 41 19.42 -8.04 10.36
N LYS A 42 19.01 -6.96 11.05
CA LYS A 42 19.87 -5.83 11.44
C LYS A 42 20.41 -5.96 12.87
N ILE A 43 20.51 -7.19 13.38
CA ILE A 43 21.15 -7.49 14.67
C ILE A 43 22.57 -8.03 14.43
N PRO A 44 23.52 -7.83 15.37
CA PRO A 44 24.85 -8.42 15.27
C PRO A 44 24.79 -9.94 15.07
N ALA A 45 25.55 -10.47 14.11
CA ALA A 45 25.47 -11.86 13.68
C ALA A 45 25.78 -12.90 14.79
N GLN A 46 26.47 -12.50 15.85
CA GLN A 46 26.80 -13.37 16.98
C GLN A 46 25.68 -13.46 18.03
N LEU A 47 24.60 -12.67 17.89
CA LEU A 47 23.53 -12.61 18.88
C LEU A 47 22.30 -13.41 18.44
N GLU A 48 21.82 -14.26 19.33
CA GLU A 48 20.53 -14.94 19.15
C GLU A 48 19.38 -13.92 19.26
N PRO A 49 18.38 -13.95 18.34
CA PRO A 49 17.28 -12.99 18.32
C PRO A 49 16.52 -12.87 19.65
N PHE A 50 16.25 -14.00 20.29
CA PHE A 50 15.56 -14.03 21.58
C PHE A 50 16.35 -13.33 22.68
N VAL A 51 17.67 -13.59 22.75
CA VAL A 51 18.56 -12.96 23.73
C VAL A 51 18.63 -11.46 23.48
N PHE A 52 18.79 -11.04 22.22
CA PHE A 52 18.81 -9.62 21.86
C PHE A 52 17.52 -8.91 22.26
N GLN A 53 16.35 -9.52 21.99
CA GLN A 53 15.05 -8.96 22.37
C GLN A 53 14.90 -8.83 23.89
N GLN A 54 15.27 -9.87 24.64
CA GLN A 54 15.22 -9.88 26.10
C GLN A 54 16.14 -8.81 26.70
N GLN A 55 17.40 -8.75 26.25
CA GLN A 55 18.40 -7.80 26.74
C GLN A 55 18.02 -6.36 26.39
N THR A 56 17.51 -6.11 25.18
CA THR A 56 17.03 -4.78 24.78
C THR A 56 15.84 -4.32 25.61
N THR A 57 14.87 -5.20 25.86
CA THR A 57 13.68 -4.87 26.66
C THR A 57 14.04 -4.55 28.11
N SER A 58 14.95 -5.33 28.69
CA SER A 58 15.37 -5.19 30.10
C SER A 58 16.35 -4.04 30.33
N LYS A 59 17.39 -3.92 29.49
CA LYS A 59 18.47 -2.94 29.67
C LYS A 59 18.30 -1.66 28.86
N GLY A 60 17.40 -1.63 27.86
CA GLY A 60 17.03 -0.42 27.12
C GLY A 60 18.13 0.20 26.27
N ILE A 61 18.07 1.53 26.15
CA ILE A 61 18.97 2.36 25.33
C ILE A 61 20.46 2.14 25.67
N PRO A 62 20.89 2.00 26.93
CA PRO A 62 22.29 1.69 27.25
C PRO A 62 22.83 0.43 26.57
N TYR A 63 22.05 -0.66 26.54
CA TYR A 63 22.44 -1.89 25.86
C TYR A 63 22.52 -1.71 24.35
N LEU A 64 21.50 -1.08 23.76
CA LEU A 64 21.49 -0.81 22.31
C LEU A 64 22.64 0.12 21.90
N SER A 65 22.99 1.11 22.71
CA SER A 65 24.08 2.04 22.43
C SER A 65 25.45 1.36 22.36
N GLY A 66 25.64 0.25 23.07
CA GLY A 66 26.85 -0.57 22.98
C GLY A 66 26.94 -1.39 21.69
N LEU A 67 25.82 -1.61 21.01
CA LEU A 67 25.72 -2.41 19.78
C LEU A 67 25.64 -1.54 18.52
N PHE A 68 24.99 -0.39 18.61
CA PHE A 68 24.73 0.52 17.50
C PHE A 68 25.37 1.89 17.78
N PRO A 69 26.58 2.15 17.25
CA PRO A 69 27.22 3.45 17.38
C PRO A 69 26.33 4.57 16.83
N GLY A 70 26.25 5.69 17.55
CA GLY A 70 25.43 6.84 17.15
C GLY A 70 23.98 6.81 17.66
N LEU A 71 23.52 5.71 18.27
CA LEU A 71 22.17 5.65 18.85
C LEU A 71 21.93 6.72 19.93
N GLN A 72 22.93 7.01 20.76
CA GLN A 72 22.79 8.04 21.81
C GLN A 72 22.45 9.43 21.23
N GLN A 73 22.94 9.72 20.02
CA GLN A 73 22.70 10.99 19.33
C GLN A 73 21.28 11.10 18.79
N LEU A 74 20.52 10.00 18.70
CA LEU A 74 19.09 10.05 18.34
C LEU A 74 18.25 10.66 19.46
N PHE A 75 18.69 10.50 20.70
CA PHE A 75 17.94 10.89 21.90
C PHE A 75 18.40 12.24 22.47
N SER A 76 19.34 12.91 21.80
CA SER A 76 19.65 14.34 22.02
C SER A 76 18.68 15.23 21.23
N GLN A 77 18.73 16.55 21.44
CA GLN A 77 17.93 17.49 20.63
C GLN A 77 18.19 17.27 19.13
N GLN A 78 17.10 17.14 18.36
CA GLN A 78 17.13 16.95 16.92
C GLN A 78 16.69 18.24 16.22
N GLU A 79 17.30 18.52 15.07
CA GLU A 79 16.98 19.71 14.28
C GLU A 79 15.61 19.60 13.59
N SER A 80 15.20 18.39 13.19
CA SER A 80 13.93 18.15 12.51
C SER A 80 13.45 16.70 12.64
N LEU A 81 12.16 16.46 12.41
CA LEU A 81 11.58 15.11 12.39
C LEU A 81 12.16 14.27 11.25
N TYR A 82 12.34 14.88 10.07
CA TYR A 82 12.96 14.21 8.93
C TYR A 82 14.39 13.77 9.24
N THR A 83 15.21 14.66 9.81
CA THR A 83 16.60 14.35 10.21
C THR A 83 16.62 13.22 11.23
N PHE A 84 15.70 13.24 12.21
CA PHE A 84 15.56 12.15 13.16
C PHE A 84 15.26 10.82 12.47
N GLY A 85 14.28 10.78 11.55
CA GLY A 85 13.94 9.56 10.83
C GLY A 85 15.09 9.03 9.97
N ALA A 86 15.77 9.91 9.24
CA ALA A 86 16.95 9.54 8.44
C ALA A 86 18.06 8.97 9.33
N ARG A 87 18.33 9.60 10.47
CA ARG A 87 19.34 9.13 11.42
C ARG A 87 18.98 7.80 12.07
N VAL A 88 17.70 7.57 12.37
CA VAL A 88 17.21 6.26 12.85
C VAL A 88 17.57 5.17 11.85
N PHE A 89 17.24 5.37 10.56
CA PHE A 89 17.54 4.37 9.54
C PHE A 89 19.03 4.22 9.26
N GLU A 90 19.81 5.30 9.35
CA GLU A 90 21.27 5.27 9.25
C GLU A 90 21.91 4.42 10.36
N VAL A 91 21.54 4.66 11.62
CA VAL A 91 22.10 3.96 12.80
C VAL A 91 21.88 2.45 12.73
N PHE A 92 20.76 2.01 12.17
CA PHE A 92 20.45 0.58 12.00
C PHE A 92 20.87 0.02 10.63
N GLY A 93 21.62 0.78 9.83
CA GLY A 93 22.13 0.33 8.53
C GLY A 93 21.04 0.00 7.52
N LEU A 94 19.87 0.66 7.63
CA LEU A 94 18.73 0.51 6.72
C LEU A 94 18.85 1.39 5.47
N LEU A 95 19.81 2.31 5.44
CA LEU A 95 20.15 3.14 4.26
C LEU A 95 21.31 2.57 3.43
N LEU A 96 21.87 1.40 3.80
CA LEU A 96 23.01 0.80 3.10
C LEU A 96 22.63 0.24 1.73
N GLU A 97 21.36 -0.09 1.53
CA GLU A 97 20.82 -0.65 0.30
C GLU A 97 19.51 0.07 -0.06
N PRO A 98 19.12 0.14 -1.34
CA PRO A 98 17.85 0.72 -1.74
C PRO A 98 16.67 0.04 -1.04
N ASN A 99 15.90 0.81 -0.28
CA ASN A 99 14.76 0.30 0.47
C ASN A 99 13.56 1.24 0.31
N ALA A 100 12.63 0.86 -0.57
CA ALA A 100 11.43 1.65 -0.86
C ALA A 100 10.52 1.88 0.35
N MET A 101 10.59 1.01 1.36
CA MET A 101 9.85 1.17 2.61
C MET A 101 10.44 2.29 3.46
N VAL A 102 11.77 2.37 3.53
CA VAL A 102 12.48 3.46 4.19
C VAL A 102 12.18 4.78 3.50
N ASP A 103 12.26 4.82 2.17
CA ASP A 103 11.94 6.01 1.38
C ASP A 103 10.50 6.47 1.66
N SER A 104 9.55 5.53 1.64
CA SER A 104 8.14 5.82 1.94
C SER A 104 7.92 6.33 3.37
N CYS A 105 8.69 5.84 4.34
CA CYS A 105 8.65 6.34 5.71
C CYS A 105 9.17 7.79 5.77
N LEU A 106 10.31 8.07 5.13
CA LEU A 106 10.90 9.40 5.13
C LEU A 106 10.01 10.43 4.44
N ASP A 107 9.39 10.07 3.32
CA ASP A 107 8.39 10.90 2.62
C ASP A 107 7.18 11.20 3.51
N LEU A 108 6.65 10.16 4.19
CA LEU A 108 5.51 10.31 5.08
C LEU A 108 5.85 11.23 6.27
N LEU A 109 7.05 11.08 6.82
CA LEU A 109 7.55 11.89 7.93
C LEU A 109 7.80 13.34 7.51
N TYR A 110 8.33 13.56 6.31
CA TYR A 110 8.48 14.89 5.73
C TYR A 110 7.12 15.57 5.57
N GLY A 111 6.14 14.86 5.00
CA GLY A 111 4.77 15.36 4.87
C GLY A 111 4.15 15.74 6.22
N PHE A 112 4.39 14.96 7.27
CA PHE A 112 3.95 15.29 8.63
C PHE A 112 4.62 16.55 9.17
N GLN A 113 5.94 16.67 9.00
CA GLN A 113 6.71 17.84 9.44
C GLN A 113 6.21 19.14 8.80
N THR A 114 5.91 19.11 7.49
CA THR A 114 5.41 20.30 6.78
C THR A 114 4.03 20.77 7.26
N ARG A 115 3.27 19.92 7.96
CA ARG A 115 1.95 20.22 8.54
C ARG A 115 2.01 20.55 10.04
N GLU A 116 3.14 21.11 10.48
CA GLU A 116 3.40 21.45 11.89
C GLU A 116 3.37 20.24 12.85
N GLY A 117 3.69 19.05 12.33
CA GLY A 117 3.89 17.86 13.15
C GLY A 117 5.02 18.06 14.17
N SER A 118 4.87 17.50 15.37
CA SER A 118 5.87 17.58 16.44
C SER A 118 6.27 16.18 16.90
N PHE A 119 7.40 16.06 17.62
CA PHE A 119 7.81 14.79 18.21
C PHE A 119 6.75 14.22 19.17
N ALA A 120 6.07 15.08 19.93
CA ALA A 120 5.04 14.66 20.89
C ALA A 120 3.81 14.04 20.21
N THR A 121 3.46 14.51 19.02
CA THR A 121 2.29 14.03 18.26
C THR A 121 2.64 12.98 17.21
N LEU A 122 3.93 12.76 16.93
CA LEU A 122 4.39 11.82 15.91
C LEU A 122 3.88 10.39 16.15
N PRO A 123 4.01 9.76 17.33
CA PRO A 123 3.63 8.35 17.48
C PRO A 123 2.16 8.07 17.20
N SER A 124 1.25 8.88 17.75
CA SER A 124 -0.19 8.69 17.56
C SER A 124 -0.62 8.98 16.13
N TRP A 125 -0.05 10.02 15.51
CA TRP A 125 -0.30 10.33 14.10
C TRP A 125 0.21 9.22 13.18
N TRP A 126 1.41 8.71 13.43
CA TRP A 126 2.04 7.67 12.61
C TRP A 126 1.21 6.38 12.61
N GLU A 127 0.70 5.96 13.76
CA GLU A 127 -0.15 4.76 13.87
C GLU A 127 -1.45 4.88 13.06
N ALA A 128 -2.01 6.08 12.94
CA ALA A 128 -3.22 6.34 12.19
C ALA A 128 -2.95 6.41 10.68
N GLU A 129 -1.85 7.02 10.27
CA GLU A 129 -1.61 7.36 8.86
C GLU A 129 -0.77 6.33 8.11
N ALA A 130 0.24 5.73 8.75
CA ALA A 130 1.11 4.75 8.10
C ALA A 130 0.34 3.52 7.57
N LYS A 131 -0.77 3.14 8.22
CA LYS A 131 -1.65 2.03 7.78
C LYS A 131 -2.40 2.32 6.49
N LYS A 132 -2.50 3.59 6.08
CA LYS A 132 -3.17 4.02 4.85
C LYS A 132 -2.18 4.24 3.70
N ARG A 133 -0.88 4.26 4.01
CA ARG A 133 0.17 4.59 3.05
C ARG A 133 0.71 3.33 2.38
N ASN A 134 0.50 3.21 1.09
CA ASN A 134 1.14 2.19 0.26
C ASN A 134 2.50 2.69 -0.23
N VAL A 135 3.47 1.78 -0.32
CA VAL A 135 4.76 2.01 -0.95
C VAL A 135 4.54 2.18 -2.45
N PRO A 136 5.03 3.28 -3.06
CA PRO A 136 4.92 3.46 -4.49
C PRO A 136 5.80 2.43 -5.22
N ALA A 137 5.22 1.78 -6.23
CA ALA A 137 5.98 0.91 -7.11
C ALA A 137 6.86 1.77 -8.06
N PRO A 138 8.11 1.38 -8.35
CA PRO A 138 8.93 2.05 -9.35
C PRO A 138 8.23 2.01 -10.72
N GLN A 139 8.05 3.17 -11.36
CA GLN A 139 7.43 3.25 -12.68
C GLN A 139 8.39 2.85 -13.81
N ASP A 140 9.69 3.04 -13.61
CA ASP A 140 10.70 2.91 -14.67
C ASP A 140 11.30 1.50 -14.78
N LYS A 141 10.85 0.55 -13.96
CA LYS A 141 11.34 -0.84 -14.01
C LYS A 141 10.34 -1.72 -14.78
N PRO A 142 10.82 -2.59 -15.70
CA PRO A 142 9.96 -3.58 -16.35
C PRO A 142 9.30 -4.48 -15.30
N ALA A 143 7.99 -4.35 -15.13
CA ALA A 143 7.23 -5.12 -14.14
C ALA A 143 5.77 -5.28 -14.58
N VAL A 144 5.13 -6.36 -14.11
CA VAL A 144 3.68 -6.52 -14.22
C VAL A 144 3.01 -5.57 -13.24
N GLN A 145 2.14 -4.69 -13.76
CA GLN A 145 1.42 -3.72 -12.94
C GLN A 145 0.08 -4.30 -12.48
N VAL A 146 -0.11 -4.38 -11.15
CA VAL A 146 -1.40 -4.75 -10.56
C VAL A 146 -2.11 -3.49 -10.11
N MET A 147 -3.28 -3.23 -10.69
CA MET A 147 -4.08 -2.05 -10.39
C MET A 147 -5.57 -2.35 -10.48
N THR A 148 -6.39 -1.44 -9.95
CA THR A 148 -7.85 -1.53 -10.07
C THR A 148 -8.31 -1.02 -11.43
N ILE A 149 -9.46 -1.51 -11.90
CA ILE A 149 -10.09 -1.05 -13.17
C ILE A 149 -10.30 0.48 -13.16
N HIS A 150 -10.63 1.07 -12.01
CA HIS A 150 -10.77 2.52 -11.90
C HIS A 150 -9.47 3.28 -12.16
N LYS A 151 -8.33 2.76 -11.68
CA LYS A 151 -7.01 3.36 -11.90
C LYS A 151 -6.50 3.19 -13.33
N SER A 152 -7.01 2.21 -14.08
CA SER A 152 -6.62 1.99 -15.48
C SER A 152 -7.36 2.86 -16.48
N LYS A 153 -8.42 3.57 -16.07
CA LYS A 153 -9.20 4.45 -16.95
C LYS A 153 -8.31 5.52 -17.57
N GLY A 154 -8.31 5.59 -18.90
CA GLY A 154 -7.48 6.54 -19.66
C GLY A 154 -6.05 6.05 -19.93
N LEU A 155 -5.68 4.87 -19.44
CA LEU A 155 -4.42 4.20 -19.77
C LEU A 155 -4.67 3.08 -20.79
N GLU A 156 -3.62 2.69 -21.50
CA GLU A 156 -3.58 1.54 -22.41
C GLU A 156 -2.40 0.64 -22.06
N PHE A 157 -2.56 -0.67 -22.27
CA PHE A 157 -1.52 -1.65 -21.99
C PHE A 157 -1.44 -2.66 -23.13
N GLU A 158 -0.24 -3.15 -23.44
CA GLU A 158 -0.06 -4.17 -24.48
C GLU A 158 -0.91 -5.41 -24.20
N HIS A 159 -0.84 -5.94 -22.98
CA HIS A 159 -1.67 -7.06 -22.54
C HIS A 159 -2.38 -6.72 -21.23
N VAL A 160 -3.64 -7.15 -21.11
CA VAL A 160 -4.45 -7.00 -19.89
C VAL A 160 -4.92 -8.36 -19.44
N ILE A 161 -4.71 -8.65 -18.16
CA ILE A 161 -5.15 -9.87 -17.50
C ILE A 161 -6.25 -9.49 -16.51
N LEU A 162 -7.45 -10.03 -16.70
CA LEU A 162 -8.56 -9.99 -15.77
C LEU A 162 -8.59 -11.33 -15.02
N PRO A 163 -7.97 -11.42 -13.83
CA PRO A 163 -7.75 -12.69 -13.13
C PRO A 163 -9.03 -13.28 -12.53
N PHE A 164 -10.07 -12.47 -12.40
CA PHE A 164 -11.38 -12.86 -11.89
C PHE A 164 -12.45 -11.98 -12.53
N GLY A 165 -13.70 -12.41 -12.35
CA GLY A 165 -14.88 -11.71 -12.78
C GLY A 165 -15.07 -10.31 -12.18
N ILE A 166 -15.91 -9.50 -12.82
CA ILE A 166 -16.30 -8.19 -12.31
C ILE A 166 -17.63 -8.40 -11.59
N ASN A 167 -17.58 -8.50 -10.26
CA ASN A 167 -18.77 -8.74 -9.46
C ASN A 167 -19.80 -7.62 -9.66
N TYR A 168 -21.00 -7.99 -10.06
CA TYR A 168 -22.14 -7.09 -9.97
C TYR A 168 -22.50 -6.87 -8.49
N LYS A 169 -22.64 -5.61 -8.09
CA LYS A 169 -23.07 -5.24 -6.75
C LYS A 169 -24.32 -4.38 -6.86
N SER A 170 -25.49 -4.97 -6.67
CA SER A 170 -26.73 -4.24 -6.46
C SER A 170 -26.88 -3.90 -4.97
N GLY A 171 -26.60 -2.66 -4.60
CA GLY A 171 -26.83 -2.16 -3.24
C GLY A 171 -25.60 -2.12 -2.34
N GLY A 172 -25.85 -1.89 -1.04
CA GLY A 172 -24.81 -1.56 -0.06
C GLY A 172 -24.57 -0.07 0.14
N ASP A 173 -25.05 0.76 -0.79
CA ASP A 173 -25.06 2.22 -0.65
C ASP A 173 -26.31 2.69 0.10
N ALA A 174 -26.13 3.73 0.92
CA ALA A 174 -27.22 4.41 1.61
C ALA A 174 -27.82 5.48 0.70
N HIS A 175 -29.12 5.43 0.51
CA HIS A 175 -29.86 6.41 -0.27
C HIS A 175 -30.83 7.16 0.62
N TRP A 176 -30.90 8.48 0.45
CA TRP A 176 -31.85 9.32 1.14
C TRP A 176 -33.24 9.15 0.53
N ILE A 177 -34.11 8.42 1.22
CA ILE A 177 -35.50 8.18 0.81
C ILE A 177 -36.45 9.04 1.64
N ASP A 178 -37.59 9.39 1.07
CA ASP A 178 -38.63 10.10 1.78
C ASP A 178 -39.32 9.15 2.77
N VAL A 179 -39.55 9.61 3.99
CA VAL A 179 -40.19 8.83 5.05
C VAL A 179 -41.22 9.68 5.78
N ASP A 180 -42.36 9.09 6.11
CA ASP A 180 -43.41 9.74 6.90
C ASP A 180 -43.35 9.27 8.36
N VAL A 181 -42.31 9.72 9.08
CA VAL A 181 -42.07 9.33 10.48
C VAL A 181 -42.23 10.51 11.43
N HIS A 182 -41.79 11.71 11.02
CA HIS A 182 -41.92 12.95 11.80
C HIS A 182 -41.85 14.18 10.88
N PRO A 183 -42.59 15.28 11.16
CA PRO A 183 -42.57 16.50 10.33
C PRO A 183 -41.18 17.13 10.12
N GLU A 184 -40.28 16.96 11.10
CA GLU A 184 -38.90 17.46 11.02
C GLU A 184 -37.91 16.45 10.40
N LEU A 185 -38.37 15.24 10.08
CA LEU A 185 -37.55 14.14 9.58
C LEU A 185 -38.19 13.54 8.33
N ALA A 186 -38.20 14.33 7.25
CA ALA A 186 -38.80 13.94 5.97
C ALA A 186 -37.97 12.92 5.18
N ARG A 187 -36.67 12.76 5.48
CA ARG A 187 -35.77 11.86 4.73
C ARG A 187 -34.84 11.09 5.65
N LEU A 188 -34.62 9.81 5.34
CA LEU A 188 -33.67 8.96 6.03
C LEU A 188 -32.70 8.27 5.08
N PRO A 189 -31.43 8.10 5.46
CA PRO A 189 -30.47 7.34 4.67
C PRO A 189 -30.71 5.84 4.93
N ILE A 190 -31.27 5.15 3.95
CA ILE A 190 -31.56 3.72 4.01
C ILE A 190 -30.66 2.97 3.04
N THR A 191 -29.97 1.94 3.53
CA THR A 191 -29.15 1.06 2.70
C THR A 191 -30.03 0.21 1.79
N LYS A 192 -29.77 0.25 0.48
CA LYS A 192 -30.46 -0.60 -0.49
C LYS A 192 -30.10 -2.06 -0.23
N SER A 193 -31.11 -2.84 0.14
CA SER A 193 -31.03 -4.30 0.34
C SER A 193 -32.42 -4.91 0.19
N ASP A 194 -32.51 -6.21 -0.09
CA ASP A 194 -33.80 -6.89 -0.27
C ASP A 194 -34.72 -6.76 0.96
N LYS A 195 -34.13 -6.69 2.16
CA LYS A 195 -34.87 -6.49 3.42
C LYS A 195 -35.56 -5.13 3.50
N ASN A 196 -34.93 -4.11 2.92
CA ASN A 196 -35.42 -2.73 2.94
C ASN A 196 -36.17 -2.38 1.66
N ALA A 197 -36.26 -3.28 0.67
CA ALA A 197 -36.93 -3.04 -0.60
C ALA A 197 -38.34 -2.45 -0.46
N PRO A 198 -39.19 -2.88 0.50
CA PRO A 198 -40.52 -2.29 0.69
C PRO A 198 -40.52 -0.81 1.11
N LEU A 199 -39.39 -0.28 1.58
CA LEU A 199 -39.27 1.13 1.98
C LEU A 199 -38.99 2.05 0.78
N PHE A 200 -38.59 1.51 -0.37
CA PHE A 200 -38.30 2.29 -1.56
C PHE A 200 -39.54 2.34 -2.45
N GLU A 201 -39.81 3.52 -3.01
CA GLU A 201 -40.78 3.62 -4.09
C GLU A 201 -40.34 2.74 -5.28
N PRO A 202 -41.24 2.02 -5.96
CA PRO A 202 -40.87 1.08 -7.03
C PRO A 202 -40.05 1.72 -8.16
N GLU A 203 -40.38 2.96 -8.51
CA GLU A 203 -39.70 3.73 -9.55
C GLU A 203 -38.27 4.09 -9.13
N LEU A 204 -38.10 4.55 -7.89
CA LEU A 204 -36.78 4.82 -7.30
C LEU A 204 -35.94 3.54 -7.21
N TRP A 205 -36.54 2.43 -6.75
CA TRP A 205 -35.85 1.14 -6.66
C TRP A 205 -35.29 0.70 -8.02
N SER A 206 -36.13 0.75 -9.06
CA SER A 206 -35.78 0.42 -10.44
C SER A 206 -34.69 1.35 -10.98
N ALA A 207 -34.79 2.66 -10.75
CA ALA A 207 -33.76 3.61 -11.16
C ALA A 207 -32.40 3.31 -10.52
N LEU A 208 -32.38 3.00 -9.21
CA LEU A 208 -31.15 2.63 -8.50
C LEU A 208 -30.56 1.29 -8.99
N GLU A 209 -31.41 0.34 -9.37
CA GLU A 209 -30.98 -0.95 -9.94
C GLU A 209 -30.35 -0.75 -11.32
N ASN A 210 -31.01 0.01 -12.18
CA ASN A 210 -30.48 0.38 -13.49
C ASN A 210 -29.15 1.12 -13.36
N GLN A 211 -29.03 2.08 -12.43
CA GLN A 211 -27.78 2.78 -12.19
C GLN A 211 -26.65 1.82 -11.79
N SER A 212 -26.90 0.92 -10.84
CA SER A 212 -25.91 -0.09 -10.40
C SER A 212 -25.47 -0.99 -11.56
N TYR A 213 -26.41 -1.36 -12.43
CA TYR A 213 -26.15 -2.16 -13.62
C TYR A 213 -25.29 -1.41 -14.65
N PHE A 214 -25.60 -0.14 -14.91
CA PHE A 214 -24.79 0.71 -15.79
C PHE A 214 -23.37 0.90 -15.26
N ASP A 215 -23.20 1.10 -13.95
CA ASP A 215 -21.87 1.24 -13.34
C ASP A 215 -21.04 -0.05 -13.48
N TRP A 216 -21.65 -1.20 -13.25
CA TRP A 216 -21.03 -2.50 -13.49
C TRP A 216 -20.64 -2.69 -14.97
N MET A 217 -21.55 -2.37 -15.89
CA MET A 217 -21.29 -2.47 -17.33
C MET A 217 -20.14 -1.52 -17.75
N ASN A 218 -20.09 -0.32 -17.19
CA ASN A 218 -19.00 0.63 -17.42
C ASN A 218 -17.66 0.09 -16.92
N MET A 219 -17.63 -0.60 -15.77
CA MET A 219 -16.41 -1.26 -15.29
C MET A 219 -15.94 -2.36 -16.25
N ALA A 220 -16.84 -3.21 -16.72
CA ALA A 220 -16.53 -4.25 -17.70
C ALA A 220 -16.03 -3.63 -19.01
N TYR A 221 -16.71 -2.61 -19.52
CA TYR A 221 -16.30 -1.88 -20.71
C TYR A 221 -14.89 -1.28 -20.56
N VAL A 222 -14.61 -0.58 -19.46
CA VAL A 222 -13.27 -0.01 -19.22
C VAL A 222 -12.23 -1.12 -19.22
N ALA A 223 -12.44 -2.19 -18.44
CA ALA A 223 -11.50 -3.30 -18.32
C ALA A 223 -11.18 -3.98 -19.66
N MET A 224 -12.21 -4.25 -20.47
CA MET A 224 -12.07 -4.96 -21.74
C MET A 224 -11.53 -4.09 -22.88
N THR A 225 -11.51 -2.76 -22.72
CA THR A 225 -10.98 -1.79 -23.71
C THR A 225 -9.60 -1.23 -23.36
N ARG A 226 -9.00 -1.68 -22.25
CA ARG A 226 -7.61 -1.33 -21.89
C ARG A 226 -6.52 -2.00 -22.75
N PRO A 227 -6.66 -3.25 -23.23
CA PRO A 227 -5.58 -3.92 -23.95
C PRO A 227 -5.46 -3.43 -25.40
N VAL A 228 -4.22 -3.32 -25.87
CA VAL A 228 -3.87 -3.02 -27.27
C VAL A 228 -3.68 -4.31 -28.06
N SER A 229 -2.95 -5.28 -27.51
CA SER A 229 -2.51 -6.50 -28.21
C SER A 229 -3.21 -7.76 -27.71
N GLY A 230 -3.53 -7.87 -26.41
CA GLY A 230 -4.18 -9.08 -25.88
C GLY A 230 -4.98 -8.89 -24.62
N LEU A 231 -6.20 -9.45 -24.61
CA LEU A 231 -7.06 -9.55 -23.42
C LEU A 231 -7.11 -10.99 -22.93
N HIS A 232 -6.84 -11.20 -21.65
CA HIS A 232 -6.93 -12.50 -21.00
C HIS A 232 -7.96 -12.42 -19.88
N VAL A 233 -9.07 -13.14 -19.99
CA VAL A 233 -10.13 -13.15 -18.98
C VAL A 233 -10.23 -14.54 -18.35
N PHE A 234 -10.10 -14.60 -17.04
CA PHE A 234 -10.27 -15.81 -16.25
C PHE A 234 -11.65 -15.82 -15.62
N VAL A 235 -12.37 -16.93 -15.79
CA VAL A 235 -13.72 -17.13 -15.28
C VAL A 235 -13.72 -18.36 -14.39
N ASP A 236 -14.38 -18.26 -13.23
CA ASP A 236 -14.59 -19.40 -12.36
C ASP A 236 -15.57 -20.40 -13.00
N LYS A 237 -15.16 -21.66 -13.12
CA LYS A 237 -15.96 -22.72 -13.75
C LYS A 237 -17.16 -23.12 -12.92
N GLU A 238 -17.02 -23.17 -11.59
CA GLU A 238 -18.06 -23.66 -10.69
C GLU A 238 -19.08 -22.56 -10.36
N LYS A 239 -18.59 -21.34 -10.20
CA LYS A 239 -19.41 -20.17 -9.82
C LYS A 239 -19.05 -18.96 -10.68
N PRO A 240 -19.40 -18.98 -11.98
CA PRO A 240 -19.17 -17.83 -12.83
C PRO A 240 -19.96 -16.63 -12.33
N ASP A 241 -19.32 -15.47 -12.31
CA ASP A 241 -19.94 -14.18 -12.03
C ASP A 241 -20.82 -13.72 -13.21
N GLU A 242 -21.44 -12.54 -13.09
CA GLU A 242 -22.29 -11.98 -14.15
C GLU A 242 -21.55 -11.82 -15.47
N LEU A 243 -20.29 -11.37 -15.45
CA LEU A 243 -19.48 -11.22 -16.65
C LEU A 243 -19.14 -12.59 -17.24
N GLY A 244 -18.70 -13.54 -16.40
CA GLY A 244 -18.37 -14.90 -16.81
C GLY A 244 -19.54 -15.63 -17.47
N LYS A 245 -20.74 -15.56 -16.87
CA LYS A 245 -21.97 -16.11 -17.45
C LYS A 245 -22.25 -15.52 -18.83
N GLY A 246 -22.14 -14.19 -18.96
CA GLY A 246 -22.34 -13.48 -20.22
C GLY A 246 -21.33 -13.91 -21.30
N LEU A 247 -20.05 -14.02 -20.95
CA LEU A 247 -18.99 -14.44 -21.87
C LEU A 247 -19.16 -15.90 -22.32
N ILE A 248 -19.45 -16.82 -21.39
CA ILE A 248 -19.68 -18.24 -21.71
C ILE A 248 -20.84 -18.39 -22.68
N ALA A 249 -21.96 -17.69 -22.42
CA ALA A 249 -23.13 -17.72 -23.28
C ALA A 249 -22.87 -17.10 -24.67
N TYR A 250 -22.21 -15.93 -24.71
CA TYR A 250 -21.97 -15.21 -25.96
C TYR A 250 -20.96 -15.91 -26.87
N LEU A 251 -19.87 -16.43 -26.30
CA LEU A 251 -18.81 -17.11 -27.04
C LEU A 251 -19.13 -18.58 -27.31
N ALA A 252 -20.23 -19.11 -26.76
CA ALA A 252 -20.58 -20.52 -26.78
C ALA A 252 -19.43 -21.42 -26.29
N CYS A 253 -18.70 -20.95 -25.27
CA CYS A 253 -17.57 -21.69 -24.71
C CYS A 253 -18.09 -22.92 -23.95
N ASP A 254 -17.52 -24.08 -24.24
CA ASP A 254 -17.67 -25.26 -23.38
C ASP A 254 -16.73 -25.14 -22.17
N PRO A 255 -17.25 -24.99 -20.94
CA PRO A 255 -16.40 -24.87 -19.74
C PRO A 255 -15.50 -26.11 -19.50
N GLU A 256 -15.81 -27.25 -20.11
CA GLU A 256 -14.97 -28.46 -20.03
C GLU A 256 -13.72 -28.39 -20.91
N GLN A 257 -13.73 -27.58 -21.98
CA GLN A 257 -12.57 -27.41 -22.87
C GLN A 257 -11.46 -26.54 -22.25
N GLY A 258 -11.76 -25.84 -21.15
CA GLY A 258 -10.79 -25.16 -20.30
C GLY A 258 -10.18 -23.85 -20.84
N SER A 259 -10.24 -23.57 -22.15
CA SER A 259 -9.86 -22.26 -22.70
C SER A 259 -10.50 -21.97 -24.05
N TYR A 260 -10.86 -20.71 -24.26
CA TYR A 260 -11.27 -20.16 -25.56
C TYR A 260 -10.24 -19.15 -26.02
N ARG A 261 -9.87 -19.19 -27.30
CA ARG A 261 -8.93 -18.26 -27.92
C ARG A 261 -9.47 -17.82 -29.27
N SER A 262 -9.42 -16.51 -29.52
CA SER A 262 -9.76 -15.91 -30.80
C SER A 262 -8.77 -14.79 -31.12
N GLY A 263 -8.64 -14.46 -32.41
CA GLY A 263 -7.67 -13.46 -32.90
C GLY A 263 -6.31 -14.05 -33.26
N GLU A 264 -5.39 -13.17 -33.67
CA GLU A 264 -4.01 -13.52 -34.01
C GLU A 264 -3.09 -13.35 -32.81
N VAL A 265 -2.07 -14.21 -32.70
CA VAL A 265 -1.09 -14.12 -31.61
C VAL A 265 -0.15 -12.95 -31.88
N VAL A 266 -0.27 -11.90 -31.08
CA VAL A 266 0.70 -10.81 -31.06
C VAL A 266 1.85 -11.19 -30.12
N LEU A 267 3.04 -11.34 -30.68
CA LEU A 267 4.26 -11.54 -29.89
C LEU A 267 4.71 -10.20 -29.30
N PRO A 268 5.31 -10.21 -28.08
CA PRO A 268 5.88 -9.00 -27.52
C PRO A 268 6.91 -8.45 -28.51
N LYS A 269 6.83 -7.15 -28.80
CA LYS A 269 7.89 -6.45 -29.52
C LYS A 269 9.15 -6.66 -28.70
N ILE A 270 10.09 -7.46 -29.22
CA ILE A 270 11.40 -7.62 -28.61
C ILE A 270 12.03 -6.23 -28.69
N SER A 271 11.97 -5.47 -27.59
CA SER A 271 12.85 -4.33 -27.45
C SER A 271 14.25 -4.91 -27.48
N SER A 272 14.98 -4.63 -28.56
CA SER A 272 16.43 -4.78 -28.55
C SER A 272 16.91 -4.19 -27.23
N GLN A 273 17.56 -5.01 -26.43
CA GLN A 273 18.13 -4.63 -25.15
C GLN A 273 18.96 -3.35 -25.34
N ASN A 274 18.38 -2.19 -25.06
CA ASN A 274 19.15 -1.21 -24.33
C ASN A 274 19.15 -1.78 -22.93
N GLU A 275 20.26 -2.41 -22.53
CA GLU A 275 20.60 -2.50 -21.13
C GLU A 275 20.18 -1.18 -20.51
N ALA A 276 19.19 -1.22 -19.62
CA ALA A 276 18.87 -0.05 -18.83
C ALA A 276 20.20 0.32 -18.18
N VAL A 277 20.85 1.38 -18.67
CA VAL A 277 22.07 1.90 -18.09
C VAL A 277 21.64 2.29 -16.69
N LEU A 278 21.87 1.39 -15.73
CA LEU A 278 21.57 1.67 -14.34
C LEU A 278 22.34 2.94 -14.04
N PRO A 279 21.68 4.05 -13.68
CA PRO A 279 22.39 5.25 -13.31
C PRO A 279 23.34 4.85 -12.19
N VAL A 280 24.64 4.93 -12.46
CA VAL A 280 25.66 4.62 -11.46
C VAL A 280 25.45 5.65 -10.37
N ALA A 281 25.11 5.19 -9.16
CA ALA A 281 25.01 6.07 -8.01
C ALA A 281 26.30 6.91 -7.95
N PRO A 282 26.21 8.25 -7.87
CA PRO A 282 27.40 9.07 -7.81
C PRO A 282 28.25 8.57 -6.66
N LYS A 283 29.53 8.29 -6.93
CA LYS A 283 30.48 7.92 -5.86
C LYS A 283 30.37 9.00 -4.79
N PRO A 284 30.22 8.64 -3.49
CA PRO A 284 30.24 9.62 -2.42
C PRO A 284 31.45 10.51 -2.64
N GLY A 285 31.21 11.82 -2.78
CA GLY A 285 32.31 12.76 -2.97
C GLY A 285 33.33 12.53 -1.86
N ALA A 286 34.59 12.33 -2.21
CA ALA A 286 35.65 12.24 -1.23
C ALA A 286 35.59 13.52 -0.39
N PHE A 287 35.21 13.38 0.88
CA PHE A 287 35.23 14.47 1.84
C PHE A 287 36.67 14.99 1.91
N SER A 288 36.94 16.11 1.25
CA SER A 288 38.19 16.83 1.43
C SER A 288 38.04 17.71 2.67
N PRO A 289 38.83 17.52 3.74
CA PRO A 289 38.79 18.36 4.93
C PRO A 289 39.16 19.83 4.66
N ALA A 290 39.60 20.16 3.44
CA ALA A 290 40.05 21.49 3.07
C ALA A 290 38.92 22.54 2.92
N ASN A 291 37.65 22.12 2.81
CA ASN A 291 36.52 23.05 2.62
C ASN A 291 35.80 23.43 3.93
N LEU A 292 36.29 23.00 5.09
CA LEU A 292 35.84 23.46 6.41
C LEU A 292 36.66 24.67 6.89
N ARG A 293 36.63 25.76 6.12
CA ARG A 293 36.98 27.10 6.60
C ARG A 293 36.18 28.15 5.85
N MET A 294 35.04 28.53 6.42
CA MET A 294 34.60 29.91 6.67
C MET A 294 33.47 29.88 7.68
#